data_AF-Q1W3Y6-F1
#
_entry.id   AF-Q1W3Y6-F1
#
_cell.length_a   1.000
_cell.length_b   1.000
_cell.length_c   1.000
_cell.angle_alpha   90.00
_cell.angle_beta   90.00
_cell.angle_gamma   90.00
#
_symmetry.space_group_name_H-M   'P 1'
#
loop_
_entity.id
_entity.type
_entity.pdbx_description
1 polymer ?
#
loop_
_entity_poly.entity_id
_entity_poly.type
_entity_poly.pdbx_seq_one_letter_code
_entity_poly.pdbx_strand_id
1 'polypeptide(L)'
;SNMPVAAREASIYTGITLAEYFRDMGLNVAMMADSTSRWAEALREISGRLGEMPADSGYPAYLAARLASFYERAGKVKCLGNPEREGSVTIVGAVSPPGGDFADPV
;
A
#
# COMPACT_ATOMS: atom_id res chain seq x y z
N SER A 1 10.44 -9.81 7.26
CA SER A 1 11.51 -10.78 6.92
C SER A 1 11.31 -12.16 7.54
N ASN A 2 10.85 -12.27 8.81
CA ASN A 2 10.48 -13.56 9.44
C ASN A 2 8.96 -13.73 9.68
N MET A 3 8.16 -12.68 9.42
CA MET A 3 6.70 -12.72 9.50
C MET A 3 6.06 -13.28 8.22
N PRO A 4 4.89 -13.93 8.30
CA PRO A 4 4.16 -14.49 7.16
C PRO A 4 3.92 -13.47 6.04
N VAL A 5 3.95 -13.92 4.79
CA VAL A 5 3.77 -13.03 3.62
C VAL A 5 2.40 -12.36 3.60
N ALA A 6 1.34 -13.08 3.98
CA ALA A 6 -0.01 -12.52 4.10
C ALA A 6 -0.08 -11.40 5.15
N ALA A 7 0.72 -11.47 6.21
CA ALA A 7 0.76 -10.41 7.22
C ALA A 7 1.37 -9.11 6.67
N ARG A 8 2.27 -9.19 5.68
CA ARG A 8 2.87 -8.01 5.02
C ARG A 8 1.85 -7.30 4.13
N GLU A 9 1.01 -8.07 3.44
CA GLU A 9 -0.11 -7.51 2.69
C GLU A 9 -1.12 -6.86 3.64
N ALA A 10 -1.52 -7.57 4.69
CA ALA A 10 -2.48 -7.07 5.67
C ALA A 10 -1.97 -5.82 6.41
N SER A 11 -0.67 -5.70 6.69
CA SER A 11 -0.11 -4.57 7.44
C SER A 11 -0.26 -3.24 6.71
N ILE A 12 -0.12 -3.23 5.37
CA ILE A 12 -0.27 -2.02 4.55
C ILE A 12 -1.72 -1.53 4.64
N TYR A 13 -2.69 -2.43 4.43
CA TYR A 13 -4.12 -2.09 4.51
C TYR A 13 -4.55 -1.68 5.92
N THR A 14 -4.00 -2.31 6.95
CA THR A 14 -4.27 -1.94 8.34
C THR A 14 -3.76 -0.54 8.64
N GLY A 15 -2.52 -0.23 8.23
CA GLY A 15 -1.91 1.09 8.44
C GLY A 15 -2.70 2.21 7.78
N ILE A 16 -3.09 2.05 6.51
CA ILE A 16 -3.87 3.09 5.82
C ILE A 16 -5.26 3.24 6.41
N THR A 17 -5.92 2.16 6.82
CA THR A 17 -7.25 2.23 7.44
C THR A 17 -7.21 2.95 8.78
N LEU A 18 -6.14 2.76 9.57
CA LEU A 18 -5.93 3.56 10.78
C LEU A 18 -5.66 5.03 10.46
N ALA A 19 -4.87 5.32 9.42
CA ALA A 19 -4.61 6.70 9.01
C ALA A 19 -5.89 7.41 8.56
N GLU A 20 -6.74 6.71 7.80
CA GLU A 20 -8.06 7.19 7.39
C GLU A 20 -8.99 7.44 8.58
N TYR A 21 -8.97 6.56 9.58
CA TYR A 21 -9.76 6.74 10.79
C TYR A 21 -9.39 8.04 11.53
N PHE A 22 -8.10 8.33 11.68
CA PHE A 22 -7.65 9.58 12.29
C PHE A 22 -7.91 10.80 11.41
N ARG A 23 -7.80 10.67 10.09
CA ARG A 23 -8.21 11.71 9.14
C ARG A 23 -9.69 12.05 9.32
N ASP A 24 -10.55 11.04 9.48
CA ASP A 24 -11.99 11.23 9.63
C ASP A 24 -12.38 11.89 10.98
N MET A 25 -11.43 12.01 11.92
CA MET A 25 -11.56 12.86 13.11
C MET A 25 -11.25 14.34 12.84
N GLY A 26 -10.77 14.69 11.64
CA GLY A 26 -10.29 16.02 11.27
C GLY A 26 -8.79 16.25 11.51
N LEU A 27 -7.99 15.17 11.60
CA LEU A 27 -6.55 15.27 11.79
C LEU A 27 -5.78 15.23 10.46
N ASN A 28 -4.55 15.74 10.49
CA ASN A 28 -3.59 15.60 9.40
C ASN A 28 -2.60 14.49 9.75
N VAL A 29 -2.66 13.40 9.00
CA VAL A 29 -1.94 12.16 9.30
C VAL A 29 -0.91 11.89 8.22
N ALA A 30 0.30 11.50 8.62
CA ALA A 30 1.34 11.02 7.71
C ALA A 30 1.54 9.50 7.93
N MET A 31 1.39 8.72 6.88
CA MET A 31 1.65 7.29 6.86
C MET A 31 2.97 7.02 6.13
N MET A 32 3.93 6.41 6.82
CA MET A 32 5.18 5.93 6.23
C MET A 32 5.07 4.43 5.97
N ALA A 33 5.19 4.01 4.72
CA ALA A 33 5.13 2.61 4.29
C ALA A 33 6.53 2.14 3.88
N ASP A 34 7.21 1.41 4.76
CA ASP A 34 8.55 0.86 4.52
C ASP A 34 8.56 -0.68 4.62
N SER A 35 8.75 -1.45 3.55
CA SER A 35 8.89 -1.05 2.14
C SER A 35 7.77 -1.61 1.28
N THR A 36 7.35 -0.84 0.28
CA THR A 36 6.34 -1.25 -0.69
C THR A 36 6.86 -2.33 -1.64
N SER A 37 8.17 -2.40 -1.88
CA SER A 37 8.80 -3.51 -2.63
C SER A 37 8.64 -4.87 -1.92
N ARG A 38 8.76 -4.91 -0.59
CA ARG A 38 8.53 -6.15 0.17
C ARG A 38 7.05 -6.56 0.18
N TRP A 39 6.14 -5.61 0.02
CA TRP A 39 4.73 -5.90 -0.18
C TRP A 39 4.47 -6.47 -1.59
N ALA A 40 5.04 -5.87 -2.63
CA ALA A 40 4.95 -6.40 -4.00
C ALA A 40 5.51 -7.82 -4.12
N GLU A 41 6.64 -8.12 -3.47
CA GLU A 41 7.19 -9.47 -3.40
C GLU A 41 6.27 -10.46 -2.67
N ALA A 42 5.57 -10.01 -1.63
CA ALA A 42 4.59 -10.83 -0.93
C ALA A 42 3.40 -11.17 -1.85
N LEU A 43 2.93 -10.20 -2.66
CA LEU A 43 1.89 -10.43 -3.67
C LEU A 43 2.37 -11.43 -4.72
N ARG A 44 3.62 -11.30 -5.19
CA ARG A 44 4.24 -12.28 -6.09
C ARG A 44 4.23 -13.69 -5.50
N GLU A 45 4.67 -13.85 -4.26
CA GLU A 45 4.71 -15.18 -3.62
C GLU A 45 3.31 -15.78 -3.44
N ILE A 46 2.32 -14.97 -3.06
CA ILE A 46 0.93 -15.40 -2.91
C ILE A 46 0.36 -15.83 -4.26
N SER A 47 0.51 -15.01 -5.32
CA SER A 47 0.03 -15.32 -6.67
C SER A 47 0.65 -16.62 -7.22
N GLY A 48 1.94 -16.84 -6.98
CA GLY A 48 2.62 -18.07 -7.38
C GLY A 48 2.09 -19.30 -6.65
N ARG A 49 1.77 -19.20 -5.36
CA ARG A 49 1.14 -20.30 -4.58
C ARG A 49 -0.29 -20.59 -5.03
N LEU A 50 -1.01 -19.58 -5.52
CA LEU A 50 -2.36 -19.71 -6.07
C LEU A 50 -2.37 -20.24 -7.51
N GLY A 51 -1.20 -20.36 -8.16
CA GLY A 51 -1.09 -20.82 -9.54
C GLY A 51 -1.58 -19.81 -10.57
N GLU A 52 -1.60 -18.53 -10.20
CA GLU A 52 -1.95 -17.46 -11.14
C GLU A 52 -0.87 -17.29 -12.20
N MET A 53 -1.28 -16.91 -13.41
CA MET A 53 -0.31 -16.63 -14.47
C MET A 53 0.47 -15.34 -14.14
N PRO A 54 1.82 -15.41 -14.05
CA PRO A 54 2.61 -14.22 -13.79
C PRO A 54 2.62 -13.29 -15.00
N ALA A 55 2.73 -12.00 -14.74
CA ALA A 55 3.07 -10.97 -15.71
C ALA A 55 4.59 -10.72 -15.67
N ASP A 56 5.02 -9.46 -15.81
CA ASP A 56 6.44 -9.09 -15.83
C ASP A 56 7.16 -9.46 -14.52
N SER A 57 8.39 -9.98 -14.65
CA SER A 57 9.29 -10.33 -13.55
C SER A 57 8.67 -11.24 -12.46
N GLY A 58 7.64 -12.00 -12.82
CA GLY A 58 6.93 -12.92 -11.94
C GLY A 58 5.82 -12.28 -11.09
N TYR A 59 5.58 -10.98 -11.18
CA TYR A 59 4.54 -10.30 -10.42
C TYR A 59 3.14 -10.58 -11.00
N PRO A 60 2.08 -10.51 -10.17
CA PRO A 60 0.72 -10.67 -10.68
C PRO A 60 0.29 -9.49 -11.56
N ALA A 61 -0.58 -9.74 -12.53
CA ALA A 61 -1.09 -8.72 -13.45
C ALA A 61 -1.81 -7.54 -12.75
N TYR A 62 -2.29 -7.74 -11.52
CA TYR A 62 -2.97 -6.72 -10.73
C TYR A 62 -2.04 -5.87 -9.85
N LEU A 63 -0.70 -6.02 -9.95
CA LEU A 63 0.25 -5.26 -9.13
C LEU A 63 0.01 -3.74 -9.22
N ALA A 64 -0.05 -3.20 -10.44
CA ALA A 64 -0.28 -1.77 -10.68
C ALA A 64 -1.62 -1.29 -10.11
N ALA A 65 -2.68 -2.09 -10.28
CA ALA A 65 -4.01 -1.78 -9.75
C ALA A 65 -4.00 -1.73 -8.21
N ARG A 66 -3.27 -2.65 -7.55
CA ARG A 66 -3.12 -2.66 -6.09
C ARG A 66 -2.36 -1.44 -5.59
N LEU A 67 -1.23 -1.10 -6.21
CA LEU A 67 -0.46 0.09 -5.87
C LEU A 67 -1.30 1.36 -6.03
N ALA A 68 -1.97 1.52 -7.18
CA ALA A 68 -2.84 2.66 -7.44
C ALA A 68 -3.95 2.76 -6.38
N SER A 69 -4.67 1.66 -6.11
CA SER A 69 -5.74 1.65 -5.10
C SER A 69 -5.28 2.00 -3.69
N PHE A 70 -4.00 1.75 -3.37
CA PHE A 70 -3.42 2.10 -2.09
C PHE A 70 -3.02 3.57 -2.03
N TYR A 71 -2.28 4.07 -3.03
CA TYR A 71 -1.81 5.45 -3.04
C TYR A 71 -2.93 6.48 -3.20
N GLU A 72 -3.97 6.16 -3.96
CA GLU A 72 -5.16 7.03 -4.17
C GLU A 72 -6.01 7.21 -2.89
N ARG A 73 -5.72 6.47 -1.81
CA ARG A 73 -6.36 6.70 -0.50
C ARG A 73 -5.77 7.90 0.25
N ALA A 74 -4.60 8.37 -0.17
CA ALA A 74 -4.03 9.62 0.31
C ALA A 74 -4.82 10.81 -0.23
N GLY A 75 -4.88 11.89 0.55
CA GLY A 75 -5.50 13.13 0.12
C GLY A 75 -6.06 13.94 1.27
N LYS A 76 -6.31 15.22 0.99
CA LYS A 76 -7.08 16.11 1.85
C LYS A 76 -8.55 16.00 1.47
N VAL A 77 -9.41 15.75 2.45
CA VAL A 77 -10.84 15.54 2.22
C VAL A 77 -11.67 16.22 3.29
N LYS A 78 -12.90 16.61 2.92
CA LYS A 78 -13.94 16.99 3.88
C LYS A 78 -14.56 15.70 4.43
N CYS A 79 -14.46 15.50 5.72
CA CYS A 79 -14.94 14.29 6.39
C CYS A 79 -16.47 14.30 6.48
N LEU A 80 -17.05 13.10 6.45
CA LEU A 80 -18.50 12.93 6.60
C LEU A 80 -18.96 13.20 8.04
N GLY A 81 -20.24 13.54 8.18
CA GLY A 81 -20.92 13.73 9.46
C GLY A 81 -20.84 15.16 10.02
N ASN A 82 -21.43 15.33 11.20
CA ASN A 82 -21.42 16.57 11.96
C ASN A 82 -20.53 16.40 13.20
N PRO A 83 -19.74 17.41 13.60
CA PRO A 83 -19.54 18.71 12.95
C PRO A 83 -18.75 18.59 11.63
N GLU A 84 -18.75 19.65 10.82
CA GLU A 84 -17.91 19.73 9.63
C GLU A 84 -16.43 19.63 10.04
N ARG A 85 -15.73 18.66 9.45
CA ARG A 85 -14.32 18.38 9.72
C ARG A 85 -13.58 18.25 8.41
N GLU A 86 -12.33 18.67 8.42
CA GLU A 86 -11.41 18.51 7.30
C GLU A 86 -10.16 17.82 7.83
N GLY A 87 -9.72 16.78 7.13
CA GLY A 87 -8.53 16.01 7.49
C GLY A 87 -7.70 15.69 6.25
N SER A 88 -6.47 15.22 6.48
CA SER A 88 -5.63 14.72 5.39
C SER A 88 -4.89 13.44 5.75
N VAL A 89 -4.62 12.63 4.73
CA VAL A 89 -3.65 11.53 4.80
C VAL A 89 -2.58 11.78 3.76
N THR A 90 -1.33 11.82 4.19
CA THR A 90 -0.15 11.85 3.32
C THR A 90 0.53 10.49 3.38
N ILE A 91 0.71 9.83 2.25
CA ILE A 91 1.44 8.56 2.16
C ILE A 91 2.86 8.83 1.67
N VAL A 92 3.85 8.29 2.38
CA VAL A 92 5.26 8.26 1.97
C VAL A 92 5.68 6.80 1.90
N GLY A 93 5.88 6.28 0.68
CA GLY A 93 6.29 4.89 0.47
C GLY A 93 7.78 4.79 0.11
N ALA A 94 8.49 3.86 0.75
CA ALA A 94 9.86 3.52 0.41
C ALA A 94 9.90 2.33 -0.57
N VAL A 95 10.50 2.56 -1.74
CA VAL A 95 10.71 1.56 -2.80
C VAL A 95 12.19 1.17 -2.80
N SER A 96 12.45 -0.14 -2.79
CA SER A 96 13.79 -0.73 -2.73
C SER A 96 13.95 -1.74 -3.87
N PRO A 97 14.20 -1.28 -5.11
CA PRO A 97 14.37 -2.16 -6.26
C PRO A 97 15.63 -3.02 -6.12
N PRO A 98 15.62 -4.27 -6.60
CA PRO A 98 16.79 -5.14 -6.57
C PRO A 98 17.94 -4.51 -7.36
N GLY A 99 19.07 -4.26 -6.70
CA GLY A 99 20.26 -3.69 -7.36
C GLY A 99 20.12 -2.22 -7.77
N GLY A 100 19.06 -1.51 -7.37
CA GLY A 100 18.84 -0.13 -7.77
C GLY A 100 18.33 0.04 -9.21
N ASP A 101 17.83 -1.03 -9.83
CA ASP A 101 17.35 -1.00 -11.21
C ASP A 101 15.91 -0.45 -11.29
N PHE A 102 15.73 0.67 -11.99
CA PHE A 102 14.42 1.29 -12.23
C PHE A 102 13.59 0.57 -13.30
N ALA A 103 14.13 -0.48 -13.93
CA ALA A 103 13.36 -1.38 -14.80
C ALA A 103 12.55 -2.42 -14.00
N ASP A 104 12.71 -2.51 -12.68
CA ASP A 104 11.83 -3.33 -11.85
C ASP A 104 10.39 -2.78 -11.92
N PRO A 105 9.36 -3.64 -12.00
CA PRO A 105 7.97 -3.20 -12.13
C PRO A 105 7.38 -2.53 -10.88
N VAL A 106 8.15 -2.39 -9.78
CA VAL A 106 7.72 -1.79 -8.50
C VAL A 106 8.29 -0.39 -8.29
#